data_AF-A0A0C1E6G0-F1
#
_entry.id   AF-A0A0C1E6G0-F1
#
_cell.length_a   1.000
_cell.length_b   1.000
_cell.length_c   1.000
_cell.angle_alpha   90.00
_cell.angle_beta   90.00
_cell.angle_gamma   90.00
#
_symmetry.space_group_name_H-M   'P 1'
#
loop_
_entity.id
_entity.type
_entity.pdbx_description
1 polymer ?
#
loop_
_entity_poly.entity_id
_entity_poly.type
_entity_poly.pdbx_seq_one_letter_code
_entity_poly.pdbx_strand_id
1 'polypeptide(L)'
;MTLPDLSAEIGGIFLGKVQDRWAGKPPSAIQKNKVSGPQALTLTGFSDDAQADLTVHGGEEKAIHHYALDHYAAWQSEGHMAAGTVPAAFGENITTTGLTEEDLCIGDILRLGTATVQISQGRQPCWKLGLHTSSEKMPYLFQKTGRTGWYYRVLETGAAAAGDRITLIERRNPNWSVQVVTRARLTRRVSRDDADALANLADLAPGWRQAFERMAEGETTEDTRARLAGQD
;
A
#
# COMPACT_ATOMS: atom_id res chain seq x y z
N MET A 1 -1.85 -26.04 -9.02
CA MET A 1 -2.40 -24.93 -9.83
C MET A 1 -1.25 -24.27 -10.56
N THR A 2 -1.40 -23.95 -11.84
CA THR A 2 -0.43 -23.13 -12.57
C THR A 2 -0.45 -21.72 -12.00
N LEU A 3 0.73 -21.14 -11.74
CA LEU A 3 0.85 -19.73 -11.35
C LEU A 3 0.19 -18.88 -12.45
N PRO A 4 -0.66 -17.90 -12.09
CA PRO A 4 -1.19 -16.99 -13.09
C PRO A 4 -0.05 -16.14 -13.65
N ASP A 5 -0.10 -15.89 -14.96
CA ASP A 5 0.87 -15.03 -15.63
C ASP A 5 0.53 -13.56 -15.34
N LEU A 6 0.94 -13.09 -14.16
CA LEU A 6 0.74 -11.72 -13.71
C LEU A 6 2.02 -10.91 -13.88
N SER A 7 1.97 -9.93 -14.77
CA SER A 7 3.05 -8.97 -14.97
C SER A 7 2.52 -7.64 -15.46
N ALA A 8 3.15 -6.55 -15.02
CA ALA A 8 2.87 -5.21 -15.50
C ALA A 8 4.16 -4.39 -15.66
N GLU A 9 4.08 -3.35 -16.48
CA GLU A 9 5.13 -2.34 -16.58
C GLU A 9 4.98 -1.29 -15.46
N ILE A 10 6.10 -0.88 -14.87
CA ILE A 10 6.16 0.20 -13.89
C ILE A 10 6.01 1.54 -14.62
N GLY A 11 4.85 2.18 -14.50
CA GLY A 11 4.55 3.46 -15.16
C GLY A 11 5.33 4.65 -14.58
N GLY A 12 5.78 4.54 -13.33
CA GLY A 12 6.64 5.53 -12.70
C GLY A 12 7.19 5.08 -11.35
N ILE A 13 8.33 5.66 -10.99
CA ILE A 13 8.88 5.61 -9.64
C ILE A 13 8.87 7.02 -9.08
N PHE A 14 8.45 7.15 -7.82
CA PHE A 14 8.23 8.41 -7.15
C PHE A 14 8.88 8.39 -5.78
N LEU A 15 9.71 9.39 -5.52
CA LEU A 15 10.45 9.52 -4.27
C LEU A 15 10.16 10.88 -3.64
N GLY A 16 10.17 10.93 -2.31
CA GLY A 16 9.86 12.12 -1.53
C GLY A 16 10.86 12.33 -0.40
N LYS A 17 10.90 13.55 0.12
CA LYS A 17 11.65 13.91 1.33
C LYS A 17 10.65 14.31 2.43
N VAL A 18 11.07 14.17 3.69
CA VAL A 18 10.28 14.66 4.83
C VAL A 18 10.17 16.18 4.74
N GLN A 19 8.95 16.71 4.83
CA GLN A 19 8.66 18.14 4.78
C GLN A 19 7.60 18.52 5.81
N ASP A 20 7.72 19.73 6.37
CA ASP A 20 6.68 20.38 7.14
C ASP A 20 5.60 20.92 6.19
N ARG A 21 4.58 20.09 5.95
CA ARG A 21 3.54 20.39 4.95
C ARG A 21 2.36 21.18 5.48
N TRP A 22 2.08 21.08 6.79
CA TRP A 22 0.89 21.65 7.40
C TRP A 22 1.23 22.22 8.78
N ALA A 23 0.83 23.47 9.02
CA ALA A 23 1.11 24.15 10.29
C ALA A 23 0.51 23.39 11.48
N GLY A 24 1.30 23.20 12.54
CA GLY A 24 0.87 22.51 13.77
C GLY A 24 0.65 21.01 13.61
N LYS A 25 1.17 20.39 12.54
CA LYS A 25 1.05 18.94 12.30
C LYS A 25 2.43 18.30 12.09
N PRO A 26 2.59 16.99 12.40
CA PRO A 26 3.84 16.28 12.18
C PRO A 26 4.25 16.29 10.70
N PRO A 27 5.57 16.30 10.40
CA PRO A 27 6.07 16.30 9.03
C PRO A 27 5.70 15.03 8.27
N SER A 28 5.81 15.09 6.95
CA SER A 28 5.38 14.02 6.04
C SER A 28 6.22 13.95 4.78
N ALA A 29 6.46 12.73 4.29
CA ALA A 29 7.09 12.46 3.00
C ALA A 29 6.06 12.00 1.94
N ILE A 30 4.77 12.31 2.15
CA ILE A 30 3.69 11.89 1.24
C ILE A 30 3.77 12.61 -0.12
N GLN A 31 4.40 13.80 -0.20
CA GLN A 31 4.70 14.40 -1.51
C GLN A 31 5.85 13.62 -2.12
N LYS A 32 5.61 13.01 -3.27
CA LYS A 32 6.67 12.37 -4.04
C LYS A 32 6.70 12.96 -5.45
N ASN A 33 7.88 12.95 -6.05
CA ASN A 33 8.12 13.43 -7.41
C ASN A 33 8.62 12.27 -8.26
N LYS A 34 8.24 12.27 -9.54
CA LYS A 34 8.74 11.28 -10.50
C LYS A 34 10.25 11.39 -10.63
N VAL A 35 10.94 10.26 -10.58
CA VAL A 35 12.38 10.16 -10.80
C VAL A 35 12.69 9.41 -12.10
N SER A 36 13.85 9.68 -12.68
CA SER A 36 14.33 9.03 -13.89
C SER A 36 15.50 8.09 -13.60
N GLY A 37 15.65 7.08 -14.45
CA GLY A 37 16.72 6.09 -14.33
C GLY A 37 16.52 5.08 -13.19
N PRO A 38 17.44 4.11 -13.05
CA PRO A 38 17.37 3.08 -12.01
C PRO A 38 17.49 3.68 -10.61
N GLN A 39 16.61 3.25 -9.72
CA GLN A 39 16.58 3.63 -8.30
C GLN A 39 16.94 2.42 -7.45
N ALA A 40 17.91 2.59 -6.54
CA ALA A 40 18.38 1.50 -5.68
C ALA A 40 17.37 1.19 -4.56
N LEU A 41 17.08 -0.08 -4.37
CA LEU A 41 16.15 -0.64 -3.39
C LEU A 41 16.90 -1.33 -2.25
N THR A 42 16.67 -0.85 -1.04
CA THR A 42 17.15 -1.43 0.22
C THR A 42 16.04 -2.22 0.90
N LEU A 43 16.35 -2.89 2.02
CA LEU A 43 15.35 -3.63 2.81
C LEU A 43 14.21 -2.73 3.33
N THR A 44 14.47 -1.43 3.52
CA THR A 44 13.50 -0.47 4.06
C THR A 44 12.88 0.44 3.00
N GLY A 45 13.22 0.28 1.72
CA GLY A 45 12.64 1.05 0.61
C GLY A 45 13.66 1.58 -0.38
N PHE A 46 13.22 2.47 -1.28
CA PHE A 46 14.11 3.16 -2.21
C PHE A 46 15.09 4.07 -1.43
N SER A 47 16.38 4.01 -1.78
CA SER A 47 17.46 4.66 -1.03
C SER A 47 17.30 6.18 -0.92
N ASP A 48 16.73 6.80 -1.95
CA ASP A 48 16.48 8.24 -2.00
C ASP A 48 15.09 8.66 -1.49
N ASP A 49 14.25 7.70 -1.10
CA ASP A 49 12.95 7.97 -0.50
C ASP A 49 13.05 8.14 1.01
N ALA A 50 12.36 9.14 1.54
CA ALA A 50 12.26 9.31 2.98
C ALA A 50 10.96 8.70 3.53
N GLN A 51 11.07 8.10 4.70
CA GLN A 51 9.93 7.65 5.51
C GLN A 51 9.92 8.47 6.79
N ALA A 52 8.86 9.24 7.03
CA ALA A 52 8.80 10.17 8.16
C ALA A 52 8.74 9.48 9.53
N ASP A 53 8.25 8.23 9.56
CA ASP A 53 8.15 7.40 10.77
C ASP A 53 8.25 5.92 10.36
N LEU A 54 9.34 5.26 10.74
CA LEU A 54 9.59 3.86 10.41
C LEU A 54 8.73 2.88 11.22
N THR A 55 8.10 3.32 12.30
CA THR A 55 7.23 2.46 13.13
C THR A 55 5.79 2.43 12.59
N VAL A 56 5.29 3.57 12.09
CA VAL A 56 3.90 3.71 11.64
C VAL A 56 3.76 3.80 10.12
N HIS A 57 4.66 4.52 9.44
CA HIS A 57 4.51 4.91 8.04
C HIS A 57 5.59 4.35 7.11
N GLY A 58 6.44 3.47 7.63
CA GLY A 58 7.58 2.89 6.92
C GLY A 58 8.05 1.59 7.55
N GLY A 59 9.34 1.32 7.42
CA GLY A 59 9.98 0.10 7.88
C GLY A 59 9.91 -1.02 6.83
N GLU A 60 10.53 -2.16 7.14
CA GLU A 60 10.68 -3.29 6.23
C GLU A 60 9.33 -3.78 5.68
N GLU A 61 8.31 -3.82 6.52
CA GLU A 61 6.95 -4.24 6.17
C GLU A 61 6.21 -3.25 5.25
N LYS A 62 6.73 -2.04 5.06
CA LYS A 62 6.12 -0.96 4.26
C LYS A 62 7.16 -0.28 3.37
N ALA A 63 8.16 -1.03 2.92
CA ALA A 63 9.30 -0.53 2.18
C ALA A 63 8.90 0.18 0.87
N ILE A 64 7.91 -0.37 0.17
CA ILE A 64 7.44 0.18 -1.11
C ILE A 64 5.92 0.25 -1.10
N HIS A 65 5.36 1.45 -1.32
CA HIS A 65 3.93 1.64 -1.55
C HIS A 65 3.61 1.53 -3.05
N HIS A 66 2.74 0.59 -3.41
CA HIS A 66 2.22 0.41 -4.78
C HIS A 66 0.79 0.90 -4.84
N TYR A 67 0.49 1.71 -5.86
CA TYR A 67 -0.89 2.08 -6.16
C TYR A 67 -1.24 1.79 -7.62
N ALA A 68 -2.38 1.14 -7.86
CA ALA A 68 -2.83 0.81 -9.21
C ALA A 68 -3.25 2.08 -9.95
N LEU A 69 -2.63 2.33 -11.10
CA LEU A 69 -2.92 3.50 -11.92
C LEU A 69 -4.34 3.43 -12.51
N ASP A 70 -4.87 2.22 -12.67
CA ASP A 70 -6.26 1.94 -13.08
C ASP A 70 -7.28 2.74 -12.26
N HIS A 71 -7.01 2.92 -10.97
CA HIS A 71 -7.91 3.65 -10.06
C HIS A 71 -7.92 5.16 -10.28
N TYR A 72 -6.88 5.76 -10.88
CA TYR A 72 -6.88 7.20 -11.17
C TYR A 72 -7.99 7.58 -12.15
N ALA A 73 -8.19 6.77 -13.21
CA ALA A 73 -9.25 7.00 -14.17
C ALA A 73 -10.65 6.90 -13.52
N ALA A 74 -10.84 5.94 -12.62
CA ALA A 74 -12.08 5.79 -11.86
C ALA A 74 -12.32 6.97 -10.91
N TRP A 75 -11.31 7.43 -10.18
CA TRP A 75 -11.45 8.59 -9.30
C TRP A 75 -11.77 9.88 -10.06
N GLN A 76 -11.21 10.06 -11.26
CA GLN A 76 -11.49 11.20 -12.11
C GLN A 76 -12.92 11.16 -12.66
N SER A 77 -13.38 10.00 -13.13
CA SER A 77 -14.75 9.84 -13.65
C SER A 77 -15.83 9.99 -12.57
N GLU A 78 -15.52 9.59 -11.34
CA GLU A 78 -16.38 9.76 -10.16
C GLU A 78 -16.37 11.19 -9.60
N GLY A 79 -15.54 12.09 -10.13
CA GLY A 79 -15.41 13.47 -9.66
C GLY A 79 -14.72 13.61 -8.30
N HIS A 80 -13.98 12.59 -7.88
CA HIS A 80 -13.20 12.58 -6.63
C HIS A 80 -11.74 13.02 -6.83
N MET A 81 -11.30 13.14 -8.08
CA MET A 81 -9.96 13.58 -8.47
C MET A 81 -10.05 14.51 -9.69
N ALA A 82 -9.22 15.56 -9.72
CA ALA A 82 -9.19 16.48 -10.85
C ALA A 82 -8.61 15.80 -12.11
N ALA A 83 -9.17 16.12 -13.28
CA ALA A 83 -8.60 15.72 -14.56
C ALA A 83 -7.14 16.20 -14.67
N GLY A 84 -6.25 15.34 -15.17
CA GLY A 84 -4.82 15.64 -15.30
C GLY A 84 -4.02 15.51 -14.01
N THR A 85 -4.61 15.02 -12.91
CA THR A 85 -3.86 14.65 -11.71
C THR A 85 -2.81 13.59 -12.08
N VAL A 86 -1.55 13.86 -11.74
CA VAL A 86 -0.42 12.98 -12.05
C VAL A 86 -0.25 11.92 -10.96
N PRO A 87 0.36 10.76 -11.29
CA PRO A 87 0.74 9.75 -10.31
C PRO A 87 1.57 10.29 -9.13
N ALA A 88 1.59 9.54 -8.02
CA ALA A 88 2.05 9.93 -6.68
C ALA A 88 1.08 10.78 -5.85
N ALA A 89 -0.15 11.02 -6.31
CA ALA A 89 -1.17 11.78 -5.58
C ALA A 89 -1.58 11.13 -4.24
N PHE A 90 -1.29 9.84 -4.06
CA PHE A 90 -1.61 9.08 -2.85
C PHE A 90 -0.35 8.69 -2.05
N GLY A 91 0.81 9.22 -2.43
CA GLY A 91 2.10 8.97 -1.80
C GLY A 91 2.70 7.60 -2.13
N GLU A 92 2.30 6.99 -3.23
CA GLU A 92 2.88 5.75 -3.76
C GLU A 92 4.29 5.93 -4.30
N ASN A 93 5.11 4.90 -4.13
CA ASN A 93 6.45 4.86 -4.70
C ASN A 93 6.43 4.35 -6.12
N ILE A 94 5.51 3.45 -6.45
CA ILE A 94 5.38 2.90 -7.81
C ILE A 94 3.92 2.84 -8.24
N THR A 95 3.72 2.94 -9.54
CA THR A 95 2.43 2.71 -10.18
C THR A 95 2.56 1.71 -11.32
N THR A 96 1.51 0.93 -11.53
CA THR A 96 1.35 0.03 -12.69
C THR A 96 -0.07 0.11 -13.20
N THR A 97 -0.28 -0.32 -14.44
CA THR A 97 -1.62 -0.56 -15.00
C THR A 97 -1.84 -2.05 -15.16
N GLY A 98 -3.06 -2.54 -14.87
CA GLY A 98 -3.43 -3.95 -15.05
C GLY A 98 -3.05 -4.88 -13.89
N LEU A 99 -2.63 -4.33 -12.75
CA LEU A 99 -2.53 -5.05 -11.48
C LEU A 99 -3.29 -4.26 -10.41
N THR A 100 -4.24 -4.92 -9.77
CA THR A 100 -5.07 -4.35 -8.71
C THR A 100 -5.03 -5.21 -7.46
N GLU A 101 -5.69 -4.75 -6.40
CA GLU A 101 -5.85 -5.49 -5.15
C GLU A 101 -6.56 -6.85 -5.32
N GLU A 102 -7.28 -7.05 -6.43
CA GLU A 102 -7.99 -8.30 -6.73
C GLU A 102 -7.08 -9.38 -7.30
N ASP A 103 -6.06 -8.98 -8.07
CA ASP A 103 -5.19 -9.89 -8.83
C ASP A 103 -4.09 -10.53 -7.95
N LEU A 104 -3.71 -9.82 -6.89
CA LEU A 104 -2.57 -10.13 -6.04
C LEU A 104 -3.00 -10.59 -4.65
N CYS A 105 -2.20 -11.45 -4.04
CA CYS A 105 -2.44 -12.02 -2.72
C CYS A 105 -1.39 -11.60 -1.70
N ILE A 106 -1.76 -11.60 -0.41
CA ILE A 106 -0.79 -11.44 0.68
C ILE A 106 0.28 -12.53 0.56
N GLY A 107 1.55 -12.15 0.67
CA GLY A 107 2.66 -13.08 0.52
C GLY A 107 3.02 -13.46 -0.90
N ASP A 108 2.33 -12.96 -1.93
CA ASP A 108 2.83 -13.04 -3.31
C ASP A 108 4.23 -12.45 -3.37
N ILE A 109 5.15 -13.17 -4.01
CA ILE A 109 6.51 -12.72 -4.26
C ILE A 109 6.61 -12.33 -5.72
N LEU A 110 7.17 -11.15 -5.96
CA LEU A 110 7.32 -10.57 -7.29
C LEU A 110 8.76 -10.15 -7.52
N ARG A 111 9.19 -10.26 -8.77
CA ARG A 111 10.40 -9.59 -9.24
C ARG A 111 10.04 -8.18 -9.66
N LEU A 112 10.73 -7.19 -9.12
CA LEU A 112 10.55 -5.76 -9.41
C LEU A 112 11.88 -5.22 -9.91
N GLY A 113 12.02 -5.03 -11.22
CA GLY A 113 13.34 -4.80 -11.82
C GLY A 113 14.31 -5.94 -11.49
N THR A 114 15.38 -5.64 -10.75
CA THR A 114 16.35 -6.63 -10.25
C THR A 114 16.13 -7.02 -8.79
N ALA A 115 15.18 -6.42 -8.09
CA ALA A 115 14.86 -6.73 -6.71
C ALA A 115 13.79 -7.84 -6.61
N THR A 116 13.77 -8.53 -5.47
CA THR A 116 12.70 -9.47 -5.10
C THR A 116 11.89 -8.89 -3.94
N VAL A 117 10.58 -8.77 -4.12
CA VAL A 117 9.68 -8.11 -3.17
C VAL A 117 8.50 -9.01 -2.84
N GLN A 118 7.93 -8.87 -1.65
CA GLN A 118 6.79 -9.66 -1.19
C GLN A 118 5.68 -8.77 -0.64
N ILE A 119 4.43 -9.05 -1.02
CA ILE A 119 3.27 -8.32 -0.49
C ILE A 119 3.12 -8.60 1.00
N SER A 120 3.18 -7.54 1.81
CA SER A 120 3.14 -7.63 3.26
C SER A 120 1.77 -7.34 3.85
N GLN A 121 1.07 -6.34 3.28
CA GLN A 121 -0.22 -5.86 3.77
C GLN A 121 -0.84 -4.89 2.76
N GLY A 122 -2.15 -4.64 2.89
CA GLY A 122 -2.79 -3.50 2.25
C GLY A 122 -2.35 -2.15 2.83
N ARG A 123 -2.77 -1.07 2.18
CA ARG A 123 -2.56 0.29 2.68
C ARG A 123 -3.76 0.78 3.47
N GLN A 124 -3.55 1.21 4.71
CA GLN A 124 -4.61 1.86 5.48
C GLN A 124 -4.62 3.37 5.20
N PRO A 125 -5.79 3.96 4.84
CA PRO A 125 -5.88 5.41 4.70
C PRO A 125 -5.70 6.12 6.04
N CYS A 126 -5.08 7.30 6.01
CA CYS A 126 -4.86 8.17 7.16
C CYS A 126 -5.23 9.63 6.84
N TRP A 127 -5.35 10.48 7.87
CA TRP A 127 -5.74 11.89 7.72
C TRP A 127 -4.81 12.70 6.79
N LYS A 128 -3.52 12.37 6.75
CA LYS A 128 -2.53 13.02 5.85
C LYS A 128 -2.92 12.87 4.37
N LEU A 129 -3.62 11.80 4.01
CA LEU A 129 -4.16 11.61 2.66
C LEU A 129 -5.16 12.71 2.32
N GLY A 130 -6.13 12.95 3.21
CA GLY A 130 -7.18 13.94 2.96
C GLY A 130 -6.63 15.35 2.82
N LEU A 131 -5.64 15.70 3.65
CA LEU A 131 -4.95 16.99 3.51
C LEU A 131 -4.11 17.07 2.23
N HIS A 132 -3.43 15.98 1.85
CA HIS A 132 -2.57 15.98 0.67
C HIS A 132 -3.38 16.09 -0.63
N THR A 133 -4.50 15.39 -0.72
CA THR A 133 -5.39 15.41 -1.89
C THR A 133 -6.37 16.57 -1.86
N SER A 134 -6.29 17.47 -0.88
CA SER A 134 -7.27 18.55 -0.64
C SER A 134 -8.73 18.06 -0.63
N SER A 135 -8.95 16.85 -0.08
CA SER A 135 -10.24 16.19 -0.04
C SER A 135 -10.41 15.42 1.26
N GLU A 136 -11.14 16.01 2.21
CA GLU A 136 -11.42 15.40 3.52
C GLU A 136 -12.15 14.06 3.42
N LYS A 137 -12.88 13.84 2.32
CA LYS A 137 -13.61 12.58 2.06
C LYS A 137 -12.70 11.46 1.56
N MET A 138 -11.50 11.77 1.06
CA MET A 138 -10.64 10.79 0.40
C MET A 138 -10.27 9.59 1.29
N PRO A 139 -9.91 9.76 2.58
CA PRO A 139 -9.65 8.61 3.46
C PRO A 139 -10.85 7.67 3.60
N TYR A 140 -12.07 8.22 3.69
CA TYR A 140 -13.30 7.44 3.75
C TYR A 140 -13.57 6.72 2.42
N LEU A 141 -13.38 7.41 1.29
CA LEU A 141 -13.59 6.82 -0.04
C LEU A 141 -12.64 5.65 -0.29
N PHE A 142 -11.36 5.79 0.06
CA PHE A 142 -10.38 4.71 0.03
C PHE A 142 -10.86 3.47 0.79
N GLN A 143 -11.34 3.67 2.02
CA GLN A 143 -11.87 2.58 2.84
C GLN A 143 -13.16 1.97 2.25
N LYS A 144 -14.03 2.80 1.68
CA LYS A 144 -15.31 2.36 1.10
C LYS A 144 -15.12 1.55 -0.17
N THR A 145 -14.23 1.97 -1.06
CA THR A 145 -14.01 1.33 -2.36
C THR A 145 -12.99 0.20 -2.29
N GLY A 146 -12.11 0.19 -1.29
CA GLY A 146 -10.99 -0.76 -1.21
C GLY A 146 -9.84 -0.43 -2.18
N ARG A 147 -9.92 0.67 -2.92
CA ARG A 147 -8.87 1.17 -3.83
C ARG A 147 -7.79 1.87 -3.00
N THR A 148 -7.00 1.10 -2.28
CA THR A 148 -6.07 1.64 -1.30
C THR A 148 -4.62 1.57 -1.74
N GLY A 149 -4.29 0.69 -2.68
CA GLY A 149 -2.92 0.22 -2.86
C GLY A 149 -2.49 -0.73 -1.76
N TRP A 150 -1.24 -1.15 -1.82
CA TRP A 150 -0.63 -2.12 -0.90
C TRP A 150 0.85 -1.84 -0.70
N TYR A 151 1.44 -2.56 0.24
CA TYR A 151 2.86 -2.48 0.54
C TYR A 151 3.59 -3.77 0.19
N TYR A 152 4.85 -3.59 -0.19
CA TYR A 152 5.82 -4.66 -0.23
C TYR A 152 6.85 -4.51 0.89
N ARG A 153 7.32 -5.66 1.38
CA ARG A 153 8.64 -5.82 1.96
C ARG A 153 9.64 -6.25 0.90
N VAL A 154 10.92 -5.89 1.07
CA VAL A 154 11.99 -6.28 0.15
C VAL A 154 12.68 -7.52 0.70
N LEU A 155 12.69 -8.62 -0.07
CA LEU A 155 13.37 -9.86 0.28
C LEU A 155 14.82 -9.87 -0.19
N GLU A 156 15.06 -9.35 -1.40
CA GLU A 156 16.39 -9.20 -1.99
C GLU A 156 16.53 -7.79 -2.55
N THR A 157 17.59 -7.10 -2.14
CA THR A 157 17.91 -5.75 -2.60
C THR A 157 18.23 -5.74 -4.09
N GLY A 158 17.99 -4.62 -4.77
CA GLY A 158 18.26 -4.48 -6.19
C GLY A 158 18.01 -3.05 -6.66
N ALA A 159 17.51 -2.91 -7.88
CA ALA A 159 17.10 -1.63 -8.44
C ALA A 159 15.91 -1.79 -9.37
N ALA A 160 15.16 -0.71 -9.56
CA ALA A 160 14.13 -0.63 -10.57
C ALA A 160 14.06 0.76 -11.18
N ALA A 161 13.60 0.85 -12.41
CA ALA A 161 13.30 2.06 -13.14
C ALA A 161 11.84 2.06 -13.64
N ALA A 162 11.33 3.24 -13.99
CA ALA A 162 10.12 3.30 -14.81
C ALA A 162 10.38 2.60 -16.17
N GLY A 163 9.41 1.82 -16.65
CA GLY A 163 9.54 0.95 -17.82
C GLY A 163 10.02 -0.47 -17.52
N ASP A 164 10.56 -0.74 -16.32
CA ASP A 164 10.84 -2.11 -15.90
C ASP A 164 9.54 -2.89 -15.66
N ARG A 165 9.64 -4.21 -15.66
CA ARG A 165 8.53 -5.09 -15.28
C ARG A 165 8.50 -5.39 -13.79
N ILE A 166 7.28 -5.50 -13.28
CA ILE A 166 6.97 -6.28 -12.09
C ILE A 166 6.29 -7.58 -12.52
N THR A 167 6.73 -8.72 -11.98
CA THR A 167 6.23 -10.05 -12.39
C THR A 167 6.07 -10.96 -11.18
N LEU A 168 4.92 -11.63 -11.06
CA LEU A 168 4.70 -12.66 -10.04
C LEU A 168 5.67 -13.83 -10.25
N ILE A 169 6.39 -14.22 -9.20
CA ILE A 169 7.29 -15.37 -9.22
C ILE A 169 6.81 -16.51 -8.32
N GLU A 170 6.08 -16.20 -7.24
CA GLU A 170 5.53 -17.20 -6.33
C GLU A 170 4.22 -16.71 -5.71
N ARG A 171 3.22 -17.60 -5.62
CA ARG A 171 1.95 -17.36 -4.93
C ARG A 171 1.79 -18.32 -3.76
N ARG A 172 1.85 -17.79 -2.54
CA ARG A 172 1.77 -18.57 -1.30
C ARG A 172 0.36 -18.72 -0.77
N ASN A 173 -0.43 -17.65 -0.82
CA ASN A 173 -1.70 -17.56 -0.11
C ASN A 173 -2.86 -17.21 -1.06
N PRO A 174 -3.22 -18.10 -2.00
CA PRO A 174 -4.15 -17.80 -3.10
C PRO A 174 -5.58 -17.45 -2.66
N ASN A 175 -5.97 -17.77 -1.42
CA ASN A 175 -7.29 -17.45 -0.87
C ASN A 175 -7.35 -16.04 -0.26
N TRP A 176 -6.20 -15.38 -0.10
CA TRP A 176 -6.07 -14.13 0.63
C TRP A 176 -5.64 -13.01 -0.31
N SER A 177 -6.53 -12.61 -1.23
CA SER A 177 -6.28 -11.46 -2.08
C SER A 177 -6.07 -10.20 -1.23
N VAL A 178 -5.27 -9.26 -1.74
CA VAL A 178 -5.01 -7.98 -1.07
C VAL A 178 -6.33 -7.28 -0.78
N GLN A 179 -7.28 -7.33 -1.72
CA GLN A 179 -8.61 -6.73 -1.55
C GLN A 179 -9.37 -7.35 -0.36
N VAL A 180 -9.45 -8.68 -0.29
CA VAL A 180 -10.17 -9.40 0.77
C VAL A 180 -9.59 -9.06 2.14
N VAL A 181 -8.26 -9.18 2.29
CA VAL A 181 -7.59 -8.93 3.57
C VAL A 181 -7.70 -7.47 3.97
N THR A 182 -7.53 -6.55 3.03
CA THR A 182 -7.65 -5.10 3.29
C THR A 182 -9.06 -4.72 3.72
N ARG A 183 -10.07 -5.22 3.01
CA ARG A 183 -11.47 -4.97 3.36
C ARG A 183 -11.81 -5.53 4.74
N ALA A 184 -11.39 -6.75 5.05
CA ALA A 184 -11.57 -7.36 6.37
C ALA A 184 -10.93 -6.48 7.46
N ARG A 185 -9.69 -6.01 7.24
CA ARG A 185 -8.98 -5.15 8.20
C ARG A 185 -9.63 -3.79 8.41
N LEU A 186 -10.10 -3.14 7.34
CA LEU A 186 -10.63 -1.77 7.42
C LEU A 186 -12.08 -1.73 7.90
N THR A 187 -12.90 -2.71 7.51
CA THR A 187 -14.30 -2.78 7.94
C THR A 187 -14.49 -3.51 9.26
N ARG A 188 -13.47 -4.27 9.70
CA ARG A 188 -13.51 -5.17 10.85
C ARG A 188 -14.60 -6.24 10.76
N ARG A 189 -15.01 -6.57 9.52
CA ARG A 189 -16.02 -7.58 9.22
C ARG A 189 -15.32 -8.78 8.60
N VAL A 190 -15.21 -9.84 9.40
CA VAL A 190 -14.54 -11.10 9.06
C VAL A 190 -15.10 -12.18 9.98
N SER A 191 -15.13 -13.44 9.53
CA SER A 191 -15.52 -14.55 10.40
C SER A 191 -14.43 -14.79 11.46
N ARG A 192 -14.75 -15.45 12.57
CA ARG A 192 -13.72 -15.79 13.58
C ARG A 192 -12.66 -16.72 13.00
N ASP A 193 -13.07 -17.70 12.19
CA ASP A 193 -12.16 -18.66 11.56
C ASP A 193 -11.21 -17.96 10.56
N ASP A 194 -11.73 -17.06 9.73
CA ASP A 194 -10.90 -16.28 8.80
C ASP A 194 -9.97 -15.31 9.56
N ALA A 195 -10.44 -14.72 10.67
CA ALA A 195 -9.62 -13.86 11.51
C ALA A 195 -8.47 -14.66 12.15
N ASP A 196 -8.73 -15.86 12.66
CA ASP A 196 -7.70 -16.76 13.20
C ASP A 196 -6.70 -17.19 12.13
N ALA A 197 -7.18 -17.55 10.93
CA ALA A 197 -6.32 -17.88 9.80
C ALA A 197 -5.41 -16.69 9.41
N LEU A 198 -5.94 -15.47 9.37
CA LEU A 198 -5.17 -14.26 9.06
C LEU A 198 -4.21 -13.85 10.19
N ALA A 199 -4.57 -14.09 11.46
CA ALA A 199 -3.70 -13.87 12.60
C ALA A 199 -2.45 -14.76 12.55
N ASN A 200 -2.58 -15.97 12.00
CA ASN A 200 -1.50 -16.94 11.86
C ASN A 200 -0.80 -16.91 10.47
N LEU A 201 -1.18 -15.99 9.58
CA LEU A 201 -0.62 -15.92 8.23
C LEU A 201 0.78 -15.31 8.23
N ALA A 202 1.83 -16.14 8.22
CA ALA A 202 3.23 -15.71 8.41
C ALA A 202 3.69 -14.57 7.46
N ASP A 203 3.20 -14.54 6.22
CA ASP A 203 3.55 -13.50 5.25
C ASP A 203 2.79 -12.17 5.45
N LEU A 204 1.78 -12.11 6.33
CA LEU A 204 1.05 -10.87 6.64
C LEU A 204 1.81 -10.04 7.68
N ALA A 205 1.87 -8.71 7.52
CA ALA A 205 2.60 -7.83 8.44
C ALA A 205 2.18 -8.02 9.92
N PRO A 206 3.12 -8.01 10.89
CA PRO A 206 2.83 -8.32 12.30
C PRO A 206 1.71 -7.48 12.92
N GLY A 207 1.68 -6.17 12.65
CA GLY A 207 0.63 -5.29 13.16
C GLY A 207 -0.77 -5.59 12.58
N TRP A 208 -0.85 -6.20 11.39
CA TRP A 208 -2.10 -6.70 10.84
C TRP A 208 -2.50 -8.03 11.46
N ARG A 209 -1.55 -8.97 11.66
CA ARG A 209 -1.79 -10.23 12.37
C ARG A 209 -2.36 -10.01 13.77
N GLN A 210 -1.72 -9.16 14.57
CA GLN A 210 -2.21 -8.78 15.91
C GLN A 210 -3.62 -8.17 15.86
N ALA A 211 -3.94 -7.44 14.80
CA ALA A 211 -5.25 -6.83 14.65
C ALA A 211 -6.33 -7.85 14.23
N PHE A 212 -5.94 -8.95 13.59
CA PHE A 212 -6.83 -10.08 13.30
C PHE A 212 -6.97 -11.02 14.50
N GLU A 213 -5.92 -11.21 15.30
CA GLU A 213 -5.96 -11.96 16.57
C GLU A 213 -7.03 -11.39 17.50
N ARG A 214 -7.01 -10.07 17.74
CA ARG A 214 -8.07 -9.38 18.52
C ARG A 214 -9.47 -9.57 17.91
N MET A 215 -9.59 -9.59 16.57
CA MET A 215 -10.87 -9.85 15.91
C MET A 215 -11.35 -11.29 16.07
N ALA A 216 -10.43 -12.27 16.08
CA ALA A 216 -10.73 -13.67 16.35
C ALA A 216 -11.23 -13.86 17.78
N GLU A 217 -10.72 -13.08 18.74
CA GLU A 217 -11.16 -13.01 20.14
C GLU A 217 -12.52 -12.30 20.29
N GLY A 218 -12.90 -11.45 19.34
CA GLY A 218 -14.22 -10.80 19.27
C GLY A 218 -14.16 -9.28 19.35
N GLU A 219 -12.98 -8.68 19.43
CA GLU A 219 -12.79 -7.24 19.37
C GLU A 219 -12.93 -6.73 17.92
N THR A 220 -14.17 -6.44 17.55
CA THR A 220 -14.53 -5.99 16.19
C THR A 220 -14.59 -4.46 16.05
N THR A 221 -14.29 -3.73 17.12
CA THR A 221 -14.21 -2.26 17.12
C THR A 221 -12.76 -1.80 17.29
N GLU A 222 -12.41 -0.69 16.65
CA GLU A 222 -11.10 -0.05 16.78
C GLU A 222 -11.34 1.46 16.81
N ASP A 223 -10.65 2.17 17.69
CA ASP A 223 -10.64 3.63 17.63
C ASP A 223 -9.80 4.08 16.43
N THR A 224 -10.49 4.60 15.41
CA THR A 224 -9.85 5.10 14.19
C THR A 224 -9.64 6.61 14.18
N ARG A 225 -9.96 7.33 15.26
CA ARG A 225 -9.91 8.81 15.31
C ARG A 225 -8.51 9.35 15.07
N ALA A 226 -7.50 8.82 15.76
CA ALA A 226 -6.11 9.20 15.53
C ALA A 226 -5.67 8.97 14.08
N ARG A 227 -6.05 7.81 13.49
CA ARG A 227 -5.69 7.47 12.11
C ARG A 227 -6.41 8.32 11.07
N LEU A 228 -7.72 8.51 11.19
CA LEU A 228 -8.57 9.14 10.16
C LEU A 228 -8.75 10.65 10.37
N ALA A 229 -8.73 11.14 11.60
CA ALA A 229 -8.93 12.55 11.94
C ALA A 229 -7.65 13.24 12.44
N GLY A 230 -6.61 12.49 12.85
CA GLY A 230 -5.36 13.07 13.38
C GLY A 230 -5.58 13.83 14.68
N GLN A 231 -6.48 13.30 15.52
CA GLN A 231 -6.81 13.75 16.87
C GLN A 231 -6.30 12.70 17.86
N ASP A 232 -5.55 13.13 18.87
CA ASP A 232 -5.16 12.29 20.02
C ASP A 232 -6.33 12.10 21.00
#